data_AF-A0A657B5J4-F1
#
_entry.id   AF-A0A657B5J4-F1
#
_cell.length_a   1.000
_cell.length_b   1.000
_cell.length_c   1.000
_cell.angle_alpha   90.00
_cell.angle_beta   90.00
_cell.angle_gamma   90.00
#
_symmetry.space_group_name_H-M   'P 1'
#
loop_
_entity.id
_entity.type
_entity.pdbx_description
1 polymer ?
#
loop_
_entity_poly.entity_id
_entity_poly.type
_entity_poly.pdbx_seq_one_letter_code
_entity_poly.pdbx_strand_id
1 'polypeptide(L)' 'MGIVDVIDALGAKRSYKEPWSNQEILAFVLEQKGKKFDPALVELVEANFTTLMDIRKQYPD' A
#
# COMPACT_ATOMS: atom_id res chain seq x y z
N MET A 1 -9.72 -6.72 7.46
CA MET A 1 -8.64 -5.72 7.30
C MET A 1 -8.57 -5.34 5.84
N GLY A 2 -8.72 -4.05 5.51
CA GLY A 2 -8.76 -3.57 4.13
C GLY A 2 -7.36 -3.46 3.52
N ILE A 3 -7.27 -3.42 2.18
CA ILE A 3 -6.00 -3.27 1.45
C ILE A 3 -5.25 -2.00 1.86
N VAL A 4 -5.98 -0.92 2.18
CA VAL A 4 -5.42 0.37 2.62
C VAL A 4 -4.71 0.25 3.97
N ASP A 5 -5.26 -0.53 4.91
CA ASP A 5 -4.65 -0.78 6.22
C ASP A 5 -3.34 -1.56 6.08
N VAL A 6 -3.28 -2.51 5.14
CA VAL A 6 -2.05 -3.25 4.83
C VAL A 6 -1.00 -2.33 4.20
N ILE A 7 -1.40 -1.49 3.24
CA ILE A 7 -0.51 -0.50 2.61
C ILE A 7 0.03 0.46 3.66
N ASP A 8 -0.81 0.93 4.57
CA ASP A 8 -0.39 1.77 5.68
C ASP A 8 0.60 1.03 6.59
N ALA A 9 0.26 -0.17 7.07
CA ALA A 9 1.12 -0.96 7.93
C ALA A 9 2.48 -1.37 7.30
N LEU A 10 2.58 -1.41 5.96
CA LEU A 10 3.81 -1.70 5.21
C LEU A 10 4.71 -0.47 5.02
N GLY A 11 4.11 0.70 4.76
CA GLY A 11 4.86 1.96 4.62
C GLY A 11 5.06 2.72 5.94
N ALA A 12 4.51 2.23 7.04
CA ALA A 12 4.71 2.81 8.35
C ALA A 12 6.06 2.35 8.91
N LYS A 13 6.88 3.30 9.37
CA LYS A 13 8.17 2.99 10.00
C LYS A 13 7.92 2.25 11.32
N ARG A 14 8.35 0.99 11.41
CA ARG A 14 8.35 0.27 12.69
C ARG A 14 9.73 0.40 13.34
N SER A 15 9.81 0.36 14.66
CA SER A 15 11.07 0.53 15.43
C SER A 15 12.23 -0.38 15.01
N TYR A 16 11.97 -1.45 14.26
CA TYR A 16 12.96 -2.45 13.84
C TYR A 16 12.99 -2.71 12.33
N LYS A 17 12.21 -1.99 11.51
CA LYS A 17 12.16 -2.17 10.06
C LYS A 17 11.93 -0.85 9.36
N GLU A 18 12.76 -0.58 8.36
CA GLU A 18 12.55 0.54 7.45
C GLU A 18 11.20 0.37 6.73
N PRO A 19 10.46 1.47 6.55
CA PRO A 19 9.23 1.44 5.80
C PRO A 19 9.51 0.96 4.37
N TRP A 20 8.61 0.15 3.83
CA TRP A 20 8.75 -0.32 2.46
C TRP A 20 8.69 0.85 1.50
N SER A 21 9.50 0.79 0.44
CA SER A 21 9.43 1.78 -0.62
C SER A 21 8.10 1.68 -1.35
N ASN A 22 7.69 2.79 -1.94
CA ASN A 22 6.42 2.87 -2.65
C ASN A 22 6.23 1.76 -3.70
N GLN A 23 7.30 1.47 -4.44
CA GLN A 23 7.33 0.41 -5.44
C GLN A 23 7.20 -1.00 -4.83
N GLU A 24 7.78 -1.25 -3.66
CA GLU A 24 7.71 -2.56 -2.99
C GLU A 24 6.29 -2.86 -2.51
N ILE A 25 5.62 -1.84 -1.96
CA ILE A 25 4.23 -1.95 -1.52
C ILE A 25 3.33 -2.26 -2.73
N LEU A 26 3.50 -1.55 -3.84
CA LEU A 26 2.70 -1.77 -5.05
C LEU A 26 2.93 -3.17 -5.62
N ALA A 27 4.21 -3.59 -5.74
CA ALA A 27 4.58 -4.91 -6.22
C ALA A 27 3.94 -6.01 -5.36
N PHE A 28 3.98 -5.88 -4.03
CA PHE A 28 3.35 -6.83 -3.12
C PHE A 28 1.82 -6.88 -3.29
N VAL A 29 1.16 -5.72 -3.39
CA VAL A 29 -0.29 -5.65 -3.60
C VAL A 29 -0.69 -6.32 -4.93
N LEU A 30 0.09 -6.10 -5.99
CA LEU A 30 -0.11 -6.74 -7.29
C LEU A 30 0.13 -8.25 -7.25
N GLU A 31 1.15 -8.70 -6.53
CA GLU A 31 1.46 -10.14 -6.39
C GLU A 31 0.37 -10.90 -5.61
N GLN A 32 -0.33 -10.18 -4.74
CA GLN A 32 -1.47 -10.65 -3.95
C GLN A 32 -2.83 -10.45 -4.64
N LYS A 33 -2.85 -9.87 -5.85
CA LYS A 33 -4.05 -9.69 -6.69
C LYS A 33 -4.72 -11.03 -6.98
N GLY A 34 -6.01 -11.16 -6.66
CA GLY A 34 -6.78 -12.38 -6.86
C GLY A 34 -6.43 -13.53 -5.89
N LYS A 35 -5.52 -13.31 -4.93
CA LYS A 35 -5.17 -14.28 -3.88
C LYS A 35 -5.69 -13.82 -2.53
N LYS A 36 -5.18 -12.67 -2.07
CA LYS A 36 -5.50 -12.06 -0.77
C LYS A 36 -6.35 -10.80 -0.93
N PHE A 37 -6.18 -10.12 -2.05
CA PHE A 37 -6.92 -8.91 -2.38
C PHE A 37 -7.80 -9.14 -3.60
N ASP A 38 -8.97 -8.52 -3.59
CA ASP A 38 -9.90 -8.57 -4.70
C ASP A 38 -9.27 -7.87 -5.92
N PRO A 39 -9.26 -8.49 -7.12
CA PRO A 39 -8.61 -7.91 -8.28
C PRO A 39 -9.18 -6.54 -8.67
N ALA A 40 -10.48 -6.32 -8.46
CA ALA A 40 -11.10 -5.03 -8.72
C ALA A 40 -10.58 -3.95 -7.76
N LEU A 41 -10.33 -4.30 -6.50
CA LEU A 41 -9.75 -3.38 -5.51
C LEU A 41 -8.28 -3.07 -5.82
N VAL A 42 -7.51 -4.07 -6.25
CA VAL A 42 -6.10 -3.87 -6.62
C VAL A 42 -5.98 -2.92 -7.81
N GLU A 43 -6.84 -3.06 -8.82
CA GLU A 43 -6.86 -2.12 -9.96
C GLU A 43 -7.21 -0.69 -9.52
N LEU A 44 -8.19 -0.56 -8.62
CA LEU A 44 -8.58 0.75 -8.09
C LEU A 44 -7.46 1.39 -7.26
N VAL A 45 -6.74 0.57 -6.47
CA VAL A 45 -5.57 0.99 -5.71
C VAL A 45 -4.44 1.39 -6.65
N GLU A 46 -4.11 0.59 -7.66
CA GLU A 46 -3.06 0.92 -8.64
C GLU A 46 -3.36 2.25 -9.34
N ALA A 47 -4.60 2.43 -9.81
CA ALA A 47 -5.03 3.65 -10.48
C ALA A 47 -4.95 4.91 -9.57
N ASN A 48 -5.11 4.74 -8.25
CA ASN A 48 -5.09 5.83 -7.28
C ASN A 48 -3.86 5.80 -6.36
N PHE A 49 -2.86 4.97 -6.66
CA PHE A 49 -1.78 4.64 -5.75
C PHE A 49 -0.90 5.86 -5.46
N THR A 50 -0.57 6.60 -6.52
CA THR A 50 0.18 7.85 -6.43
C THR A 50 -0.53 8.86 -5.53
N THR A 51 -1.84 9.02 -5.69
CA THR A 51 -2.65 9.94 -4.87
C THR A 51 -2.69 9.49 -3.41
N LEU A 52 -2.89 8.19 -3.16
CA LEU A 52 -2.86 7.63 -1.80
C LEU A 52 -1.53 7.90 -1.10
N MET A 53 -0.42 7.75 -1.83
CA MET A 53 0.92 8.02 -1.31
C MET A 53 1.21 9.49 -1.09
N ASP A 54 0.71 10.35 -1.97
CA ASP A 54 0.86 11.78 -1.83
C ASP A 54 0.13 12.28 -0.58
N ILE A 55 -1.13 11.84 -0.38
CA ILE A 55 -1.91 12.11 0.83
C ILE A 55 -1.16 11.61 2.06
N ARG A 56 -0.65 10.38 2.01
CA ARG A 56 0.09 9.80 3.12
C ARG A 56 1.39 10.54 3.45
N LYS A 57 2.06 11.09 2.44
CA LYS A 57 3.25 11.93 2.62
C LYS A 57 2.88 13.31 3.19
N GLN A 58 1.69 13.80 2.87
CA GLN A 58 1.16 15.07 3.35
C GLN A 58 0.67 15.00 4.81
N TYR A 59 0.26 13.81 5.26
CA TYR A 59 -0.15 13.54 6.64
C TYR A 59 0.70 12.41 7.24
N PRO A 60 1.96 12.68 7.62
CA PRO A 60 2.74 11.74 8.42
C PRO A 60 2.19 11.71 9.86
N ASP A 61 1.75 10.52 10.31
CA ASP A 61 1.55 10.21 11.74
C ASP A 61 2.88 10.18 12.51
#